data_AF-A0A1S3S4B2-F1
#
_entry.id   AF-A0A1S3S4B2-F1
#
_cell.length_a   1.000
_cell.length_b   1.000
_cell.length_c   1.000
_cell.angle_alpha   90.00
_cell.angle_beta   90.00
_cell.angle_gamma   90.00
#
_symmetry.space_group_name_H-M   'P 1'
#
loop_
_entity.id
_entity.type
_entity.pdbx_description
1 polymer ?
#
loop_
_entity_poly.entity_id
_entity_poly.type
_entity_poly.pdbx_seq_one_letter_code
_entity_poly.pdbx_strand_id
1 'polypeptide(L)'
;MVLCMLFSRLDPSSALDFLWACSHIPRIWQGRDQKTPQKQTDTFVLRLNPEELISLVDLIMSESELNSRGDSSPPANAPGNAKSTLDHTSCSLIQSRLPLLHSCCHGDLERVKKVSEYLINCTKKWEDGVMSKRCQNLLLQLYLHFPEVIQHVTLPDATLSSEGAADGTTCKHDVLVHRLVTLLGDTGDTKSAENRMSDANLACRKLAVSHPVLLLRHLPMIGALLHGRVHLNFQEFRSQNHLTFFSNVLAILELLQPLVFHSEHQRALQDCLLSFMKILQNLRRPRMHPLAVFSKYVQFIQKYITHDAATAIPYLQKHSDILQGLSSEHPDLLLKSLLAGLTLPVKTGSSDSSAEDRDDESSSGSLPLVSISASVPLTAADMTKYLKKISRGEAIEDVLEVLTEVEDKSKRNPEIIQYFTNDLRRLMSSTEDLCRNMAFSLALRCIQNSPCTAADFLPTFMYCMGSGNFDVVQTALRNLPEYVLLCQEHADILLHKAFLVGIYGQIDTSSMISESMKVLHMEATT
;
A
#
# COMPACT_ATOMS: atom_id res chain seq x y z
N MET A 1 0.13 -39.78 -10.39
CA MET A 1 -0.94 -40.55 -11.08
C MET A 1 -1.81 -41.37 -10.13
N VAL A 2 -1.24 -42.08 -9.13
CA VAL A 2 -2.03 -42.82 -8.12
C VAL A 2 -2.78 -41.88 -7.15
N LEU A 3 -2.21 -40.73 -6.78
CA LEU A 3 -2.89 -39.72 -5.96
C LEU A 3 -4.14 -39.12 -6.66
N CYS A 4 -4.03 -38.70 -7.92
CA CYS A 4 -5.15 -38.07 -8.64
C CYS A 4 -6.39 -38.96 -8.83
N MET A 5 -6.24 -40.28 -8.97
CA MET A 5 -7.40 -41.19 -9.06
C MET A 5 -8.03 -41.54 -7.70
N LEU A 6 -7.27 -41.44 -6.61
CA LEU A 6 -7.76 -41.69 -5.26
C LEU A 6 -8.56 -40.50 -4.71
N PHE A 7 -8.21 -39.26 -5.06
CA PHE A 7 -8.82 -38.07 -4.48
C PHE A 7 -10.31 -37.87 -4.78
N SER A 8 -10.82 -38.34 -5.92
CA SER A 8 -12.27 -38.30 -6.22
C SER A 8 -13.12 -39.29 -5.40
N ARG A 9 -12.50 -40.17 -4.59
CA ARG A 9 -13.19 -41.18 -3.77
C ARG A 9 -12.90 -41.06 -2.27
N LEU A 10 -12.09 -40.10 -1.85
CA LEU A 10 -11.66 -39.92 -0.47
C LEU A 10 -12.42 -38.77 0.19
N ASP A 11 -12.66 -38.91 1.49
CA ASP A 11 -13.12 -37.81 2.33
C ASP A 11 -12.03 -36.72 2.38
N PRO A 12 -12.29 -35.47 1.93
CA PRO A 12 -11.28 -34.41 1.84
C PRO A 12 -10.61 -34.12 3.18
N SER A 13 -11.38 -34.07 4.28
CA SER A 13 -10.86 -33.78 5.62
C SER A 13 -9.87 -34.86 6.07
N SER A 14 -10.26 -36.14 5.94
CA SER A 14 -9.40 -37.28 6.29
C SER A 14 -8.12 -37.32 5.45
N ALA A 15 -8.19 -36.98 4.17
CA ALA A 15 -7.03 -36.94 3.28
C ALA A 15 -6.04 -35.83 3.69
N LEU A 16 -6.54 -34.63 4.01
CA LEU A 16 -5.73 -33.50 4.46
C LEU A 16 -5.07 -33.77 5.81
N ASP A 17 -5.80 -34.36 6.77
CA ASP A 17 -5.27 -34.76 8.07
C ASP A 17 -4.18 -35.83 7.93
N PHE A 18 -4.38 -36.80 7.03
CA PHE A 18 -3.37 -37.81 6.74
C PHE A 18 -2.08 -37.20 6.17
N LEU A 19 -2.20 -36.28 5.21
CA LEU A 19 -1.03 -35.58 4.65
C LEU A 19 -0.32 -34.74 5.71
N TRP A 20 -1.08 -34.03 6.56
CA TRP A 20 -0.53 -33.30 7.68
C TRP A 20 0.22 -34.22 8.64
N ALA A 21 -0.35 -35.37 9.01
CA ALA A 21 0.30 -36.36 9.86
C ALA A 21 1.59 -36.92 9.23
N CYS A 22 1.60 -37.15 7.90
CA CYS A 22 2.79 -37.62 7.19
C CYS A 22 3.98 -36.65 7.30
N SER A 23 3.74 -35.34 7.29
CA SER A 23 4.78 -34.33 7.50
C SER A 23 5.36 -34.36 8.92
N HIS A 24 4.58 -34.83 9.91
CA HIS A 24 4.92 -34.76 11.33
C HIS A 24 5.29 -36.13 11.94
N ILE A 25 5.60 -37.14 11.12
CA ILE A 25 5.95 -38.48 11.63
C ILE A 25 7.20 -38.38 12.52
N PRO A 26 7.12 -38.72 13.82
CA PRO A 26 8.22 -38.51 14.77
C PRO A 26 9.54 -39.19 14.37
N ARG A 27 9.45 -40.31 13.65
CA ARG A 27 10.62 -41.06 13.14
C ARG A 27 11.43 -40.27 12.11
N ILE A 28 10.80 -39.36 11.36
CA ILE A 28 11.48 -38.47 10.38
C ILE A 28 12.30 -37.40 11.11
N TRP A 29 11.82 -36.98 12.29
CA TRP A 29 12.41 -35.91 13.09
C TRP A 29 13.33 -36.42 14.21
N GLN A 30 13.47 -37.75 14.35
CA GLN A 30 14.27 -38.38 15.39
C GLN A 30 15.76 -38.08 15.22
N GLY A 31 16.42 -37.66 16.30
CA GLY A 31 17.85 -37.33 16.31
C GLY A 31 18.19 -35.91 15.82
N ARG A 32 17.18 -35.10 15.46
CA ARG A 32 17.37 -33.65 15.23
C ARG A 32 17.42 -32.91 16.56
N ASP A 33 18.21 -31.83 16.59
CA ASP A 33 18.33 -30.97 17.75
C ASP A 33 16.97 -30.30 18.04
N GLN A 34 16.47 -30.41 19.27
CA GLN A 34 15.18 -29.83 19.67
C GLN A 34 15.26 -28.31 19.84
N LYS A 35 16.48 -27.76 19.92
CA LYS A 35 16.75 -26.32 19.95
C LYS A 35 17.27 -25.84 18.61
N THR A 36 16.42 -25.88 17.58
CA THR A 36 16.74 -25.26 16.29
C THR A 36 16.83 -23.73 16.45
N PRO A 37 17.90 -23.07 15.98
CA PRO A 37 18.03 -21.61 16.05
C PRO A 37 16.93 -20.93 15.21
N GLN A 38 16.43 -19.77 15.68
CA GLN A 38 15.32 -18.98 15.09
C GLN A 38 15.46 -18.61 13.59
N LYS A 39 16.59 -18.88 12.93
CA LYS A 39 16.88 -18.51 11.53
C LYS A 39 16.95 -19.69 10.55
N GLN A 40 16.58 -20.92 10.96
CA GLN A 40 16.63 -22.05 10.03
C GLN A 40 15.43 -22.05 9.08
N THR A 41 15.70 -22.18 7.78
CA THR A 41 14.70 -22.36 6.72
C THR A 41 13.81 -23.57 7.03
N ASP A 42 12.49 -23.41 6.90
CA ASP A 42 11.51 -24.48 7.11
C ASP A 42 11.93 -25.75 6.35
N THR A 43 12.20 -26.86 7.05
CA THR A 43 12.59 -28.11 6.37
C THR A 43 11.35 -28.81 5.85
N PHE A 44 11.20 -28.83 4.53
CA PHE A 44 10.05 -29.42 3.86
C PHE A 44 10.24 -30.91 3.61
N VAL A 45 9.28 -31.73 4.04
CA VAL A 45 9.34 -33.20 3.97
C VAL A 45 8.56 -33.76 2.77
N LEU A 46 7.41 -33.18 2.46
CA LEU A 46 6.51 -33.66 1.40
C LEU A 46 6.72 -32.90 0.08
N ARG A 47 7.36 -33.53 -0.90
CA ARG A 47 7.54 -32.95 -2.24
C ARG A 47 6.46 -33.40 -3.22
N LEU A 48 5.43 -32.57 -3.37
CA LEU A 48 4.38 -32.78 -4.37
C LEU A 48 4.82 -32.34 -5.76
N ASN A 49 4.32 -33.03 -6.80
CA ASN A 49 4.42 -32.56 -8.17
C ASN A 49 3.40 -31.43 -8.43
N PRO A 50 3.59 -30.62 -9.49
CA PRO A 50 2.72 -29.48 -9.77
C PRO A 50 1.23 -29.84 -9.94
N GLU A 51 0.91 -31.02 -10.50
CA GLU A 51 -0.48 -31.50 -10.65
C GLU A 51 -1.06 -31.97 -9.31
N GLU A 52 -0.24 -32.61 -8.48
CA GLU A 52 -0.63 -33.08 -7.15
C GLU A 52 -0.86 -31.91 -6.18
N LEU A 53 -0.12 -30.80 -6.38
CA LEU A 53 -0.33 -29.55 -5.66
C LEU A 53 -1.66 -28.89 -6.01
N ILE A 54 -2.07 -28.93 -7.29
CA ILE A 54 -3.41 -28.48 -7.70
C ILE A 54 -4.49 -29.38 -7.09
N SER A 55 -4.30 -30.70 -7.12
CA SER A 55 -5.23 -31.63 -6.46
C SER A 55 -5.34 -31.38 -4.94
N LEU A 56 -4.25 -30.98 -4.28
CA LEU A 56 -4.28 -30.58 -2.86
C LEU A 56 -5.17 -29.35 -2.65
N VAL A 57 -5.06 -28.35 -3.53
CA VAL A 57 -5.91 -27.15 -3.50
C VAL A 57 -7.38 -27.54 -3.70
N ASP A 58 -7.68 -28.41 -4.65
CA ASP A 58 -9.05 -28.90 -4.88
C ASP A 58 -9.63 -29.61 -3.65
N LEU A 59 -8.83 -30.34 -2.88
CA LEU A 59 -9.26 -30.96 -1.62
C LEU A 59 -9.58 -29.92 -0.54
N ILE A 60 -8.74 -28.89 -0.41
CA ILE A 60 -8.98 -27.78 0.54
C ILE A 60 -10.29 -27.07 0.18
N MET A 61 -10.50 -26.81 -1.11
CA MET A 61 -11.74 -26.20 -1.58
C MET A 61 -12.95 -27.12 -1.34
N SER A 62 -12.82 -28.42 -1.57
CA SER A 62 -13.88 -29.41 -1.34
C SER A 62 -14.23 -29.58 0.15
N GLU A 63 -13.24 -29.58 1.04
CA GLU A 63 -13.42 -29.60 2.50
C GLU A 63 -14.24 -28.39 2.96
N SER A 64 -13.95 -27.20 2.40
CA SER A 64 -14.73 -26.00 2.70
C SER A 64 -16.19 -26.13 2.23
N GLU A 65 -16.44 -26.80 1.11
CA GLU A 65 -17.80 -26.97 0.55
C GLU A 65 -18.66 -27.91 1.40
N LEU A 66 -18.10 -29.06 1.79
CA LEU A 66 -18.81 -30.07 2.58
C LEU A 66 -19.30 -29.51 3.92
N ASN A 67 -18.48 -28.70 4.59
CA ASN A 67 -18.83 -28.12 5.88
C ASN A 67 -19.92 -27.03 5.78
N SER A 68 -20.01 -26.32 4.65
CA SER A 68 -21.12 -25.38 4.42
C SER A 68 -22.47 -26.05 4.18
N ARG A 69 -22.48 -27.34 3.79
CA ARG A 69 -23.71 -28.13 3.62
C ARG A 69 -24.12 -28.89 4.89
N GLY A 70 -23.20 -29.08 5.85
CA GLY A 70 -23.44 -29.82 7.09
C GLY A 70 -24.36 -29.10 8.10
N ASP A 71 -24.45 -27.77 8.06
CA ASP A 71 -25.24 -26.96 8.98
C ASP A 71 -26.67 -26.62 8.47
N SER A 72 -27.18 -27.36 7.48
CA SER A 72 -28.51 -27.14 6.90
C SER A 72 -29.67 -27.70 7.76
N SER A 73 -29.62 -27.53 9.08
CA SER A 73 -30.83 -27.60 9.92
C SER A 73 -31.09 -26.20 10.48
N PRO A 74 -32.10 -25.46 9.99
CA PRO A 74 -32.34 -24.11 10.46
C PRO A 74 -32.87 -24.16 11.90
N PRO A 75 -32.28 -23.44 12.87
CA PRO A 75 -33.06 -22.98 14.00
C PRO A 75 -34.04 -21.96 13.45
N ALA A 76 -35.32 -22.33 13.39
CA ALA A 76 -36.38 -21.38 13.12
C ALA A 76 -36.28 -20.25 14.15
N ASN A 77 -36.04 -19.03 13.67
CA ASN A 77 -35.92 -17.75 14.40
C ASN A 77 -34.48 -17.29 14.75
N ALA A 78 -33.76 -16.75 13.76
CA ALA A 78 -32.72 -15.74 14.01
C ALA A 78 -32.66 -14.73 12.84
N PRO A 79 -32.65 -13.41 13.11
CA PRO A 79 -32.68 -12.40 12.06
C PRO A 79 -31.29 -12.22 11.42
N GLY A 80 -31.23 -12.15 10.09
CA GLY A 80 -30.23 -11.44 9.28
C GLY A 80 -28.75 -11.90 9.25
N ASN A 81 -28.23 -12.59 10.26
CA ASN A 81 -26.78 -12.78 10.46
C ASN A 81 -26.19 -14.13 10.03
N ALA A 82 -27.00 -15.08 9.55
CA ALA A 82 -26.55 -16.46 9.30
C ALA A 82 -25.58 -16.62 8.11
N LYS A 83 -25.60 -15.71 7.13
CA LYS A 83 -24.71 -15.79 5.94
C LYS A 83 -23.25 -15.44 6.27
N SER A 84 -23.02 -14.39 7.08
CA SER A 84 -21.66 -13.99 7.48
C SER A 84 -20.99 -15.00 8.41
N THR A 85 -21.78 -15.71 9.24
CA THR A 85 -21.24 -16.73 10.16
C THR A 85 -20.77 -17.98 9.41
N LEU A 86 -21.50 -18.38 8.35
CA LEU A 86 -21.16 -19.54 7.51
C LEU A 86 -19.91 -19.28 6.64
N ASP A 87 -19.74 -18.03 6.19
CA ASP A 87 -18.55 -17.63 5.45
C ASP A 87 -17.32 -17.62 6.38
N HIS A 88 -17.45 -17.11 7.62
CA HIS A 88 -16.36 -17.06 8.59
C HIS A 88 -15.85 -18.46 9.03
N THR A 89 -16.72 -19.46 9.18
CA THR A 89 -16.30 -20.84 9.51
C THR A 89 -15.58 -21.53 8.35
N SER A 90 -15.98 -21.24 7.11
CA SER A 90 -15.25 -21.73 5.94
C SER A 90 -13.87 -21.08 5.78
N CYS A 91 -13.73 -19.80 6.16
CA CYS A 91 -12.46 -19.08 6.16
C CYS A 91 -11.49 -19.61 7.22
N SER A 92 -11.97 -19.92 8.43
CA SER A 92 -11.13 -20.49 9.49
C SER A 92 -10.62 -21.90 9.17
N LEU A 93 -11.41 -22.69 8.42
CA LEU A 93 -10.96 -24.00 7.93
C LEU A 93 -9.86 -23.88 6.88
N ILE A 94 -10.04 -23.00 5.88
CA ILE A 94 -9.01 -22.70 4.87
C ILE A 94 -7.71 -22.26 5.56
N GLN A 95 -7.83 -21.41 6.57
CA GLN A 95 -6.73 -20.94 7.39
C GLN A 95 -6.00 -22.09 8.13
N SER A 96 -6.73 -23.09 8.64
CA SER A 96 -6.13 -24.25 9.33
C SER A 96 -5.28 -25.14 8.40
N ARG A 97 -5.60 -25.19 7.11
CA ARG A 97 -4.89 -25.99 6.09
C ARG A 97 -3.75 -25.25 5.41
N LEU A 98 -3.66 -23.93 5.60
CA LEU A 98 -2.63 -23.10 4.99
C LEU A 98 -1.18 -23.52 5.34
N PRO A 99 -0.85 -23.95 6.58
CA PRO A 99 0.50 -24.44 6.90
C PRO A 99 0.89 -25.68 6.08
N LEU A 100 -0.08 -26.57 5.77
CA LEU A 100 0.16 -27.74 4.93
C LEU A 100 0.48 -27.31 3.49
N LEU A 101 -0.33 -26.40 2.94
CA LEU A 101 -0.12 -25.88 1.59
C LEU A 101 1.23 -25.15 1.48
N HIS A 102 1.56 -24.30 2.46
CA HIS A 102 2.85 -23.63 2.57
C HIS A 102 4.02 -24.63 2.59
N SER A 103 3.92 -25.68 3.43
CA SER A 103 4.94 -26.73 3.49
C SER A 103 5.11 -27.47 2.15
N CYS A 104 4.04 -27.64 1.39
CA CYS A 104 4.09 -28.31 0.08
C CYS A 104 4.64 -27.39 -1.04
N CYS A 105 4.54 -26.07 -0.88
CA CYS A 105 5.10 -25.09 -1.81
C CYS A 105 6.62 -24.91 -1.65
N HIS A 106 7.23 -25.30 -0.52
CA HIS A 106 8.68 -25.23 -0.26
C HIS A 106 9.31 -23.83 -0.36
N GLY A 107 8.51 -22.75 -0.34
CA GLY A 107 8.99 -21.41 -0.66
C GLY A 107 9.48 -21.24 -2.11
N ASP A 108 9.13 -22.17 -3.01
CA ASP A 108 9.45 -22.09 -4.43
C ASP A 108 8.39 -21.23 -5.14
N LEU A 109 8.80 -20.05 -5.58
CA LEU A 109 7.92 -19.04 -6.17
C LEU A 109 7.20 -19.53 -7.42
N GLU A 110 7.83 -20.41 -8.21
CA GLU A 110 7.19 -20.99 -9.42
C GLU A 110 6.01 -21.90 -9.06
N ARG A 111 6.09 -22.61 -7.93
CA ARG A 111 4.97 -23.44 -7.43
C ARG A 111 3.84 -22.58 -6.92
N VAL A 112 4.16 -21.53 -6.15
CA VAL A 112 3.16 -20.60 -5.64
C VAL A 112 2.46 -19.88 -6.79
N LYS A 113 3.22 -19.41 -7.79
CA LYS A 113 2.69 -18.83 -9.02
C LYS A 113 1.68 -19.75 -9.71
N LYS A 114 2.02 -21.03 -9.90
CA LYS A 114 1.11 -22.00 -10.53
C LYS A 114 -0.18 -22.19 -9.74
N VAL A 115 -0.10 -22.25 -8.41
CA VAL A 115 -1.29 -22.33 -7.54
C VAL A 115 -2.14 -21.07 -7.64
N SER A 116 -1.52 -19.90 -7.64
CA SER A 116 -2.22 -18.61 -7.79
C SER A 116 -2.92 -18.50 -9.15
N GLU A 117 -2.25 -18.86 -10.25
CA GLU A 117 -2.85 -18.91 -11.59
C GLU A 117 -4.05 -19.87 -11.65
N TYR A 118 -3.93 -21.03 -11.00
CA TYR A 118 -5.04 -21.98 -10.90
C TYR A 118 -6.24 -21.38 -10.15
N LEU A 119 -6.01 -20.78 -8.98
CA LEU A 119 -7.07 -20.14 -8.19
C LEU A 119 -7.74 -18.98 -8.93
N ILE A 120 -6.97 -18.17 -9.67
CA ILE A 120 -7.52 -17.09 -10.50
C ILE A 120 -8.43 -17.66 -11.60
N ASN A 121 -8.01 -18.75 -12.24
CA ASN A 121 -8.83 -19.41 -13.26
C ASN A 121 -10.10 -20.02 -12.64
N CYS A 122 -10.02 -20.54 -11.41
CA CYS A 122 -11.19 -20.99 -10.66
C CYS A 122 -12.14 -19.82 -10.35
N THR A 123 -11.64 -18.68 -9.87
CA THR A 123 -12.45 -17.48 -9.63
C THR A 123 -13.20 -17.04 -10.89
N LYS A 124 -12.54 -17.08 -12.06
CA LYS A 124 -13.18 -16.78 -13.35
C LYS A 124 -14.23 -17.81 -13.76
N LYS A 125 -13.99 -19.10 -13.48
CA LYS A 125 -14.89 -20.20 -13.85
C LYS A 125 -16.17 -20.22 -13.03
N TRP A 126 -16.11 -19.79 -11.77
CA TRP A 126 -17.21 -19.91 -10.79
C TRP A 126 -17.94 -18.58 -10.50
N GLU A 127 -17.97 -17.63 -11.46
CA GLU A 127 -18.67 -16.32 -11.46
C GLU A 127 -19.41 -15.94 -10.15
N ASP A 128 -18.96 -14.90 -9.42
CA ASP A 128 -19.52 -14.31 -8.17
C ASP A 128 -20.15 -15.25 -7.10
N GLY A 129 -19.95 -16.56 -7.25
CA GLY A 129 -20.48 -17.58 -6.37
C GLY A 129 -19.66 -17.72 -5.09
N VAL A 130 -20.19 -18.47 -4.14
CA VAL A 130 -19.52 -18.77 -2.85
C VAL A 130 -18.12 -19.39 -3.07
N MET A 131 -17.96 -20.24 -4.10
CA MET A 131 -16.66 -20.81 -4.46
C MET A 131 -15.68 -19.77 -4.98
N SER A 132 -16.16 -18.77 -5.73
CA SER A 132 -15.33 -17.66 -6.21
C SER A 132 -14.74 -16.87 -5.04
N LYS A 133 -15.57 -16.50 -4.05
CA LYS A 133 -15.13 -15.83 -2.82
C LYS A 133 -14.12 -16.64 -2.01
N ARG A 134 -14.30 -17.96 -1.92
CA ARG A 134 -13.34 -18.84 -1.22
C ARG A 134 -12.01 -18.96 -1.95
N CYS A 135 -12.03 -19.04 -3.29
CA CYS A 135 -10.80 -18.99 -4.09
C CYS A 135 -10.08 -17.65 -3.88
N GLN A 136 -10.83 -16.54 -3.85
CA GLN A 136 -10.28 -15.22 -3.57
C GLN A 136 -9.65 -15.12 -2.17
N ASN A 137 -10.30 -15.70 -1.14
CA ASN A 137 -9.75 -15.70 0.21
C ASN A 137 -8.50 -16.58 0.35
N LEU A 138 -8.50 -17.79 -0.22
CA LEU A 138 -7.29 -18.63 -0.24
C LEU A 138 -6.14 -17.95 -0.99
N LEU A 139 -6.45 -17.27 -2.10
CA LEU A 139 -5.48 -16.49 -2.87
C LEU A 139 -4.94 -15.30 -2.06
N LEU A 140 -5.78 -14.61 -1.30
CA LEU A 140 -5.36 -13.55 -0.38
C LEU A 140 -4.45 -14.10 0.72
N GLN A 141 -4.78 -15.24 1.33
CA GLN A 141 -3.94 -15.85 2.37
C GLN A 141 -2.59 -16.31 1.81
N LEU A 142 -2.56 -16.86 0.59
CA LEU A 142 -1.31 -17.20 -0.11
C LEU A 142 -0.47 -15.96 -0.39
N TYR A 143 -1.10 -14.88 -0.86
CA TYR A 143 -0.43 -13.60 -1.07
C TYR A 143 0.15 -13.04 0.24
N LEU A 144 -0.60 -13.07 1.34
CA LEU A 144 -0.09 -12.60 2.63
C LEU A 144 1.19 -13.36 3.02
N HIS A 145 1.27 -14.67 2.77
CA HIS A 145 2.46 -15.46 3.06
C HIS A 145 3.60 -15.24 2.06
N PHE A 146 3.28 -15.01 0.79
CA PHE A 146 4.23 -14.79 -0.30
C PHE A 146 3.87 -13.53 -1.10
N PRO A 147 4.18 -12.32 -0.59
CA PRO A 147 3.79 -11.08 -1.26
C PRO A 147 4.42 -10.92 -2.66
N GLU A 148 5.62 -11.48 -2.85
CA GLU A 148 6.38 -11.48 -4.11
C GLU A 148 5.59 -12.07 -5.30
N VAL A 149 4.55 -12.88 -5.04
CA VAL A 149 3.70 -13.48 -6.08
C VAL A 149 3.04 -12.43 -6.97
N ILE A 150 2.76 -11.22 -6.45
CA ILE A 150 2.17 -10.13 -7.25
C ILE A 150 3.09 -9.66 -8.38
N GLN A 151 4.42 -9.82 -8.25
CA GLN A 151 5.34 -9.48 -9.32
C GLN A 151 5.17 -10.38 -10.56
N HIS A 152 4.58 -11.56 -10.38
CA HIS A 152 4.44 -12.57 -11.41
C HIS A 152 3.00 -12.85 -11.83
N VAL A 153 2.02 -12.41 -11.02
CA VAL A 153 0.60 -12.71 -11.22
C VAL A 153 -0.25 -11.47 -10.93
N THR A 154 -1.16 -11.14 -11.84
CA THR A 154 -2.15 -10.08 -11.64
C THR A 154 -3.34 -10.59 -10.81
N LEU A 155 -3.41 -10.15 -9.56
CA LEU A 155 -4.52 -10.48 -8.67
C LEU A 155 -5.80 -9.72 -9.11
N PRO A 156 -6.98 -10.38 -9.10
CA PRO A 156 -8.26 -9.69 -9.30
C PRO A 156 -8.53 -8.65 -8.21
N ASP A 157 -9.06 -7.47 -8.55
CA ASP A 157 -9.32 -6.38 -7.59
C ASP A 157 -10.18 -6.84 -6.39
N ALA A 158 -11.18 -7.71 -6.64
CA ALA A 158 -12.05 -8.28 -5.62
C ALA A 158 -11.30 -9.13 -4.56
N THR A 159 -10.08 -9.61 -4.85
CA THR A 159 -9.28 -10.37 -3.86
C THR A 159 -8.69 -9.49 -2.78
N LEU A 160 -8.36 -8.23 -3.12
CA LEU A 160 -7.73 -7.27 -2.20
C LEU A 160 -8.77 -6.56 -1.32
N SER A 161 -10.04 -6.62 -1.74
CA SER A 161 -11.21 -6.05 -1.04
C SER A 161 -12.06 -7.12 -0.34
N SER A 162 -11.47 -8.29 -0.03
CA SER A 162 -12.17 -9.40 0.63
C SER A 162 -12.06 -9.28 2.15
N GLU A 163 -13.17 -9.53 2.86
CA GLU A 163 -13.33 -9.39 4.32
C GLU A 163 -12.25 -10.11 5.14
N GLY A 164 -11.60 -11.12 4.55
CA GLY A 164 -10.43 -11.80 5.12
C GLY A 164 -9.14 -10.99 5.19
N ALA A 165 -9.09 -9.78 4.62
CA ALA A 165 -7.93 -8.89 4.68
C ALA A 165 -7.69 -8.38 6.10
N ALA A 166 -8.74 -7.98 6.82
CA ALA A 166 -8.64 -7.47 8.19
C ALA A 166 -8.38 -8.58 9.24
N ASP A 167 -9.05 -9.73 9.11
CA ASP A 167 -9.08 -10.80 10.13
C ASP A 167 -8.12 -11.98 9.84
N GLY A 168 -7.28 -11.87 8.81
CA GLY A 168 -6.34 -12.92 8.41
C GLY A 168 -5.30 -13.30 9.49
N THR A 169 -4.64 -14.44 9.29
CA THR A 169 -3.50 -14.88 10.11
C THR A 169 -2.41 -13.81 10.24
N THR A 170 -1.66 -13.85 11.35
CA THR A 170 -0.42 -13.09 11.49
C THR A 170 0.58 -13.52 10.41
N CYS A 171 0.90 -12.61 9.51
CA CYS A 171 1.91 -12.80 8.48
C CYS A 171 3.31 -12.45 9.03
N LYS A 172 4.36 -13.12 8.54
CA LYS A 172 5.76 -12.77 8.85
C LYS A 172 6.07 -11.29 8.52
N HIS A 173 5.46 -10.76 7.46
CA HIS A 173 5.57 -9.36 7.06
C HIS A 173 4.83 -8.41 8.00
N ASP A 174 3.84 -8.85 8.78
CA ASP A 174 3.14 -7.97 9.73
C ASP A 174 4.11 -7.44 10.80
N VAL A 175 5.08 -8.25 11.24
CA VAL A 175 6.15 -7.79 12.16
C VAL A 175 6.98 -6.66 11.54
N LEU A 176 7.27 -6.76 10.23
CA LEU A 176 8.01 -5.74 9.50
C LEU A 176 7.19 -4.46 9.37
N VAL A 177 5.93 -4.56 8.95
CA VAL A 177 5.05 -3.40 8.80
C VAL A 177 4.82 -2.72 10.15
N HIS A 178 4.52 -3.48 11.21
CA HIS A 178 4.41 -2.97 12.56
C HIS A 178 5.66 -2.18 12.97
N ARG A 179 6.85 -2.74 12.74
CA ARG A 179 8.12 -2.08 13.05
C ARG A 179 8.31 -0.79 12.24
N LEU A 180 8.07 -0.82 10.93
CA LEU A 180 8.16 0.36 10.07
C LEU A 180 7.19 1.46 10.53
N VAL A 181 5.96 1.12 10.88
CA VAL A 181 4.95 2.06 11.40
C VAL A 181 5.36 2.61 12.77
N THR A 182 5.98 1.79 13.62
CA THR A 182 6.51 2.23 14.92
C THR A 182 7.69 3.18 14.75
N LEU A 183 8.64 2.87 13.85
CA LEU A 183 9.76 3.74 13.50
C LEU A 183 9.29 5.04 12.86
N LEU A 184 8.24 4.99 12.03
CA LEU A 184 7.61 6.18 11.47
C LEU A 184 7.04 7.08 12.58
N GLY A 185 6.53 6.48 13.65
CA GLY A 185 6.08 7.19 14.85
C GLY A 185 7.18 7.59 15.84
N ASP A 186 8.43 7.18 15.66
CA ASP A 186 9.54 7.52 16.58
C ASP A 186 10.04 8.95 16.31
N THR A 187 9.25 9.92 16.76
CA THR A 187 9.47 11.36 16.60
C THR A 187 10.44 11.87 17.68
N GLY A 188 11.73 11.58 17.52
CA GLY A 188 12.80 12.06 18.41
C GLY A 188 13.62 13.20 17.81
N ASP A 189 14.19 14.06 18.67
CA ASP A 189 14.94 15.28 18.27
C ASP A 189 16.36 15.01 17.74
N THR A 190 16.75 13.74 17.56
CA THR A 190 18.10 13.39 17.09
C THR A 190 18.11 13.25 15.56
N LYS A 191 19.19 13.71 14.91
CA LYS A 191 19.38 13.52 13.46
C LYS A 191 19.29 12.04 13.04
N SER A 192 19.72 11.13 13.91
CA SER A 192 19.57 9.68 13.71
C SER A 192 18.10 9.21 13.75
N ALA A 193 17.24 9.81 14.57
CA ALA A 193 15.82 9.51 14.58
C ALA A 193 15.12 10.06 13.33
N GLU A 194 15.47 11.29 12.91
CA GLU A 194 14.96 11.88 11.66
C GLU A 194 15.30 11.02 10.43
N ASN A 195 16.55 10.53 10.32
CA ASN A 195 16.95 9.63 9.24
C ASN A 195 16.15 8.32 9.27
N ARG A 196 16.03 7.67 10.44
CA ARG A 196 15.24 6.43 10.58
C ARG A 196 13.77 6.62 10.22
N MET A 197 13.17 7.76 10.61
CA MET A 197 11.80 8.11 10.25
C MET A 197 11.67 8.34 8.73
N SER A 198 12.66 8.98 8.10
CA SER A 198 12.71 9.19 6.65
C SER A 198 12.76 7.87 5.89
N ASP A 199 13.66 6.95 6.30
CA ASP A 199 13.79 5.62 5.70
C ASP A 199 12.50 4.80 5.89
N ALA A 200 11.92 4.83 7.09
CA ALA A 200 10.65 4.17 7.39
C ALA A 200 9.49 4.73 6.56
N ASN A 201 9.42 6.05 6.37
CA ASN A 201 8.43 6.69 5.51
C ASN A 201 8.59 6.23 4.05
N LEU A 202 9.83 6.16 3.55
CA LEU A 202 10.11 5.73 2.20
C LEU A 202 9.71 4.26 1.97
N ALA A 203 10.07 3.38 2.91
CA ALA A 203 9.67 1.99 2.91
C ALA A 203 8.15 1.83 2.97
N CYS A 204 7.46 2.58 3.83
CA CYS A 204 5.99 2.58 3.90
C CYS A 204 5.34 3.05 2.60
N ARG A 205 5.88 4.09 1.94
CA ARG A 205 5.36 4.55 0.64
C ARG A 205 5.54 3.49 -0.46
N LYS A 206 6.72 2.85 -0.52
CA LYS A 206 6.96 1.74 -1.45
C LYS A 206 6.02 0.57 -1.18
N LEU A 207 5.82 0.22 0.09
CA LEU A 207 4.92 -0.83 0.52
C LEU A 207 3.46 -0.50 0.19
N ALA A 208 3.04 0.76 0.31
CA ALA A 208 1.68 1.19 -0.02
C ALA A 208 1.33 0.96 -1.50
N VAL A 209 2.31 1.14 -2.39
CA VAL A 209 2.13 0.92 -3.84
C VAL A 209 2.29 -0.55 -4.21
N SER A 210 3.28 -1.25 -3.62
CA SER A 210 3.62 -2.62 -4.02
C SER A 210 2.72 -3.66 -3.36
N HIS A 211 2.36 -3.42 -2.10
CA HIS A 211 1.63 -4.36 -1.23
C HIS A 211 0.61 -3.63 -0.32
N PRO A 212 -0.38 -2.92 -0.90
CA PRO A 212 -1.29 -2.03 -0.16
C PRO A 212 -2.02 -2.72 1.01
N VAL A 213 -2.44 -3.97 0.83
CA VAL A 213 -3.16 -4.74 1.85
C VAL A 213 -2.35 -4.90 3.13
N LEU A 214 -1.03 -5.07 3.06
CA LEU A 214 -0.20 -5.24 4.26
C LEU A 214 -0.24 -3.99 5.16
N LEU A 215 -0.29 -2.79 4.56
CA LEU A 215 -0.45 -1.54 5.32
C LEU A 215 -1.88 -1.30 5.77
N LEU A 216 -2.89 -1.64 4.96
CA LEU A 216 -4.30 -1.47 5.32
C LEU A 216 -4.67 -2.26 6.58
N ARG A 217 -4.08 -3.45 6.78
CA ARG A 217 -4.20 -4.24 8.02
C ARG A 217 -3.67 -3.52 9.25
N HIS A 218 -2.67 -2.67 9.09
CA HIS A 218 -2.05 -1.88 10.15
C HIS A 218 -2.68 -0.49 10.30
N LEU A 219 -3.70 -0.16 9.52
CA LEU A 219 -4.40 1.13 9.61
C LEU A 219 -4.97 1.42 11.02
N PRO A 220 -5.53 0.45 11.78
CA PRO A 220 -5.95 0.70 13.15
C PRO A 220 -4.79 1.14 14.07
N MET A 221 -3.61 0.54 13.90
CA MET A 221 -2.39 0.92 14.65
C MET A 221 -1.94 2.33 14.28
N ILE A 222 -1.96 2.68 12.99
CA ILE A 222 -1.67 4.03 12.52
C ILE A 222 -2.65 5.04 13.15
N GLY A 223 -3.95 4.71 13.16
CA GLY A 223 -4.99 5.52 13.80
C GLY A 223 -4.74 5.74 15.28
N ALA A 224 -4.39 4.68 16.03
CA ALA A 224 -4.05 4.77 17.45
C ALA A 224 -2.82 5.67 17.70
N LEU A 225 -1.79 5.56 16.86
CA LEU A 225 -0.60 6.42 16.93
C LEU A 225 -0.93 7.89 16.66
N LEU A 226 -1.75 8.19 15.65
CA LEU A 226 -2.21 9.56 15.40
C LEU A 226 -3.02 10.10 16.58
N HIS A 227 -3.96 9.29 17.08
CA HIS A 227 -4.82 9.67 18.20
C HIS A 227 -4.02 10.00 19.46
N GLY A 228 -2.99 9.20 19.76
CA GLY A 228 -2.08 9.40 20.88
C GLY A 228 -1.31 10.73 20.86
N ARG A 229 -1.34 11.50 19.76
CA ARG A 229 -0.64 12.80 19.64
C ARG A 229 -1.56 14.00 19.64
N VAL A 230 -2.88 13.79 19.64
CA VAL A 230 -3.87 14.88 19.54
C VAL A 230 -3.84 15.82 20.75
N HIS A 231 -3.45 15.31 21.91
CA HIS A 231 -3.45 16.05 23.18
C HIS A 231 -2.15 16.84 23.45
N LEU A 232 -1.14 16.72 22.59
CA LEU A 232 0.17 17.36 22.79
C LEU A 232 0.08 18.89 22.64
N ASN A 233 0.91 19.59 23.41
CA ASN A 233 1.00 21.05 23.32
C ASN A 233 1.72 21.48 22.04
N PHE A 234 1.44 22.69 21.53
CA PHE A 234 2.08 23.21 20.31
C PHE A 234 3.62 23.18 20.35
N GLN A 235 4.21 23.47 21.52
CA GLN A 235 5.67 23.50 21.68
C GLN A 235 6.29 22.10 21.59
N GLU A 236 5.62 21.08 22.15
CA GLU A 236 6.02 19.67 22.04
C GLU A 236 5.78 19.16 20.61
N PHE A 237 4.64 19.52 20.02
CA PHE A 237 4.28 19.17 18.66
C PHE A 237 5.32 19.67 17.64
N ARG A 238 5.87 20.86 17.87
CA ARG A 238 6.90 21.47 17.02
C ARG A 238 8.30 20.95 17.33
N SER A 239 8.69 20.84 18.60
CA SER A 239 10.05 20.41 18.97
C SER A 239 10.35 19.01 18.47
N GLN A 240 9.40 18.10 18.63
CA GLN A 240 9.54 16.69 18.24
C GLN A 240 9.09 16.40 16.80
N ASN A 241 8.91 17.42 15.95
CA ASN A 241 8.54 17.23 14.54
C ASN A 241 7.27 16.37 14.31
N HIS A 242 6.31 16.34 15.23
CA HIS A 242 5.08 15.53 15.06
C HIS A 242 4.32 15.87 13.78
N LEU A 243 4.40 17.13 13.29
CA LEU A 243 3.80 17.53 12.01
C LEU A 243 4.31 16.70 10.81
N THR A 244 5.57 16.27 10.81
CA THR A 244 6.11 15.45 9.72
C THR A 244 5.49 14.06 9.74
N PHE A 245 5.25 13.47 10.92
CA PHE A 245 4.52 12.21 11.05
C PHE A 245 3.11 12.31 10.45
N PHE A 246 2.34 13.35 10.80
CA PHE A 246 1.01 13.58 10.22
C PHE A 246 1.06 13.76 8.70
N SER A 247 2.04 14.52 8.19
CA SER A 247 2.22 14.69 6.74
C SER A 247 2.60 13.39 6.04
N ASN A 248 3.43 12.55 6.66
CA ASN A 248 3.84 11.26 6.11
C ASN A 248 2.67 10.28 6.07
N VAL A 249 1.89 10.19 7.16
CA VAL A 249 0.70 9.33 7.20
C VAL A 249 -0.33 9.77 6.17
N LEU A 250 -0.60 11.07 6.02
CA LEU A 250 -1.52 11.57 4.99
C LEU A 250 -1.08 11.18 3.57
N ALA A 251 0.23 11.26 3.28
CA ALA A 251 0.77 10.84 2.00
C ALA A 251 0.66 9.32 1.78
N ILE A 252 0.84 8.50 2.82
CA ILE A 252 0.62 7.05 2.75
C ILE A 252 -0.86 6.74 2.48
N LEU A 253 -1.78 7.41 3.17
CA LEU A 253 -3.23 7.25 2.92
C LEU A 253 -3.61 7.62 1.49
N GLU A 254 -2.99 8.68 0.94
CA GLU A 254 -3.19 9.07 -0.46
C GLU A 254 -2.71 8.01 -1.46
N LEU A 255 -1.58 7.34 -1.19
CA LEU A 255 -1.08 6.24 -2.01
C LEU A 255 -1.92 4.96 -1.91
N LEU A 256 -2.64 4.76 -0.79
CA LEU A 256 -3.53 3.61 -0.58
C LEU A 256 -4.89 3.76 -1.27
N GLN A 257 -5.14 4.86 -1.97
CA GLN A 257 -6.36 5.04 -2.76
C GLN A 257 -6.35 4.15 -4.02
N PRO A 258 -7.50 3.61 -4.44
CA PRO A 258 -8.83 3.72 -3.81
C PRO A 258 -9.08 2.69 -2.69
N LEU A 259 -8.15 1.76 -2.45
CA LEU A 259 -8.34 0.62 -1.56
C LEU A 259 -8.72 1.00 -0.12
N VAL A 260 -8.18 2.11 0.38
CA VAL A 260 -8.50 2.63 1.72
C VAL A 260 -9.98 3.00 1.92
N PHE A 261 -10.73 3.26 0.84
CA PHE A 261 -12.15 3.64 0.90
C PHE A 261 -13.12 2.46 0.92
N HIS A 262 -12.63 1.21 0.96
CA HIS A 262 -13.51 0.05 1.09
C HIS A 262 -14.16 -0.03 2.48
N SER A 263 -15.35 -0.63 2.56
CA SER A 263 -16.17 -0.76 3.76
C SER A 263 -15.42 -1.35 4.96
N GLU A 264 -14.50 -2.28 4.72
CA GLU A 264 -13.71 -2.98 5.76
C GLU A 264 -12.79 -2.06 6.56
N HIS A 265 -12.25 -1.02 5.91
CA HIS A 265 -11.27 -0.12 6.52
C HIS A 265 -11.90 1.17 7.03
N GLN A 266 -13.22 1.36 6.85
CA GLN A 266 -13.92 2.61 7.14
C GLN A 266 -13.74 3.10 8.57
N ARG A 267 -13.86 2.20 9.56
CA ARG A 267 -13.70 2.58 10.98
C ARG A 267 -12.30 3.14 11.24
N ALA A 268 -11.27 2.42 10.83
CA ALA A 268 -9.88 2.81 11.05
C ALA A 268 -9.51 4.08 10.27
N LEU A 269 -10.01 4.23 9.04
CA LEU A 269 -9.85 5.44 8.25
C LEU A 269 -10.50 6.66 8.94
N GLN A 270 -11.74 6.53 9.39
CA GLN A 270 -12.47 7.58 10.09
C GLN A 270 -11.75 8.01 11.37
N ASP A 271 -11.21 7.06 12.15
CA ASP A 271 -10.41 7.38 13.34
C ASP A 271 -9.12 8.16 13.00
N CYS A 272 -8.46 7.82 11.88
CA CYS A 272 -7.34 8.59 11.37
C CYS A 272 -7.76 10.02 11.00
N LEU A 273 -8.81 10.17 10.19
CA LEU A 273 -9.33 11.47 9.73
C LEU A 273 -9.75 12.36 10.91
N LEU A 274 -10.40 11.78 11.92
CA LEU A 274 -10.78 12.49 13.14
C LEU A 274 -9.55 13.05 13.86
N SER A 275 -8.45 12.27 13.92
CA SER A 275 -7.20 12.71 14.55
C SER A 275 -6.59 13.90 13.79
N PHE A 276 -6.67 13.92 12.46
CA PHE A 276 -6.30 15.10 11.66
C PHE A 276 -7.19 16.31 11.97
N MET A 277 -8.52 16.16 12.00
CA MET A 277 -9.45 17.26 12.31
C MET A 277 -9.14 17.89 13.67
N LYS A 278 -8.93 17.07 14.70
CA LYS A 278 -8.66 17.54 16.07
C LYS A 278 -7.32 18.28 16.18
N ILE A 279 -6.28 17.83 15.48
CA ILE A 279 -4.99 18.55 15.47
C ILE A 279 -5.08 19.86 14.71
N LEU A 280 -5.75 19.89 13.55
CA LEU A 280 -5.99 21.13 12.83
C LEU A 280 -6.77 22.14 13.71
N GLN A 281 -7.70 21.65 14.53
CA GLN A 281 -8.39 22.45 15.55
C GLN A 281 -7.49 22.94 16.69
N ASN A 282 -6.56 22.12 17.18
CA ASN A 282 -5.65 22.52 18.26
C ASN A 282 -4.56 23.50 17.76
N LEU A 283 -4.25 23.46 16.47
CA LEU A 283 -3.27 24.33 15.81
C LEU A 283 -3.85 25.69 15.33
N ARG A 284 -5.07 26.06 15.71
CA ARG A 284 -5.80 27.31 15.36
C ARG A 284 -5.12 28.65 15.72
N ARG A 285 -3.83 28.67 16.08
CA ARG A 285 -3.12 29.92 16.40
C ARG A 285 -2.61 30.61 15.12
N PRO A 286 -2.85 31.92 14.96
CA PRO A 286 -2.70 32.68 13.70
C PRO A 286 -1.26 32.87 13.18
N ARG A 287 -0.26 32.22 13.79
CA ARG A 287 1.16 32.47 13.47
C ARG A 287 1.82 31.36 12.66
N MET A 288 1.24 30.18 12.50
CA MET A 288 1.85 29.07 11.76
C MET A 288 0.75 28.21 11.13
N HIS A 289 0.38 28.51 9.89
CA HIS A 289 -0.59 27.70 9.15
C HIS A 289 0.15 26.58 8.41
N PRO A 290 -0.03 25.29 8.77
CA PRO A 290 0.40 24.17 7.93
C PRO A 290 -0.54 24.04 6.71
N LEU A 291 -0.62 25.11 5.90
CA LEU A 291 -1.58 25.26 4.81
C LEU A 291 -1.49 24.11 3.80
N ALA A 292 -0.28 23.55 3.59
CA ALA A 292 -0.05 22.43 2.70
C ALA A 292 -0.64 21.10 3.22
N VAL A 293 -0.54 20.83 4.52
CA VAL A 293 -1.14 19.62 5.12
C VAL A 293 -2.66 19.75 5.11
N PHE A 294 -3.16 20.94 5.43
CA PHE A 294 -4.59 21.25 5.38
C PHE A 294 -5.16 21.12 3.97
N SER A 295 -4.52 21.70 2.94
CA SER A 295 -5.00 21.61 1.55
C SER A 295 -5.01 20.16 1.05
N LYS A 296 -3.96 19.38 1.37
CA LYS A 296 -3.91 17.94 1.04
C LYS A 296 -5.00 17.14 1.76
N TYR A 297 -5.27 17.49 3.02
CA TYR A 297 -6.33 16.85 3.80
C TYR A 297 -7.72 17.11 3.18
N VAL A 298 -8.00 18.36 2.76
CA VAL A 298 -9.26 18.70 2.09
C VAL A 298 -9.39 17.96 0.74
N GLN A 299 -8.31 17.89 -0.05
CA GLN A 299 -8.28 17.10 -1.28
C GLN A 299 -8.53 15.61 -1.02
N PHE A 300 -7.97 15.05 0.06
CA PHE A 300 -8.21 13.68 0.46
C PHE A 300 -9.67 13.42 0.82
N ILE A 301 -10.30 14.30 1.61
CA ILE A 301 -11.74 14.20 1.92
C ILE A 301 -12.57 14.24 0.64
N GLN A 302 -12.23 15.12 -0.29
CA GLN A 302 -12.95 15.20 -1.55
C GLN A 302 -12.90 13.87 -2.32
N LYS A 303 -11.71 13.26 -2.43
CA LYS A 303 -11.53 11.94 -3.06
C LYS A 303 -12.35 10.87 -2.34
N TYR A 304 -12.43 10.92 -1.01
CA TYR A 304 -13.28 10.03 -0.21
C TYR A 304 -14.77 10.19 -0.54
N ILE A 305 -15.28 11.42 -0.63
CA ILE A 305 -16.69 11.69 -1.02
C ILE A 305 -16.96 11.20 -2.44
N THR A 306 -16.02 11.39 -3.37
CA THR A 306 -16.18 10.93 -4.76
C THR A 306 -16.26 9.41 -4.86
N HIS A 307 -15.53 8.68 -4.01
CA HIS A 307 -15.52 7.21 -4.04
C HIS A 307 -16.70 6.58 -3.27
N ASP A 308 -17.01 7.07 -2.06
CA ASP A 308 -18.09 6.53 -1.22
C ASP A 308 -18.85 7.65 -0.48
N ALA A 309 -19.74 8.33 -1.21
CA ALA A 309 -20.56 9.41 -0.67
C ALA A 309 -21.50 8.93 0.46
N ALA A 310 -21.96 7.68 0.42
CA ALA A 310 -22.98 7.16 1.33
C ALA A 310 -22.45 7.05 2.77
N THR A 311 -21.18 6.66 2.96
CA THR A 311 -20.55 6.60 4.29
C THR A 311 -19.81 7.89 4.64
N ALA A 312 -19.22 8.58 3.67
CA ALA A 312 -18.44 9.80 3.89
C ALA A 312 -19.31 10.96 4.38
N ILE A 313 -20.46 11.22 3.75
CA ILE A 313 -21.30 12.38 4.05
C ILE A 313 -21.83 12.35 5.49
N PRO A 314 -22.45 11.25 5.99
CA PRO A 314 -22.93 11.20 7.37
C PRO A 314 -21.82 11.37 8.41
N TYR A 315 -20.64 10.81 8.14
CA TYR A 315 -19.47 10.96 9.01
C TYR A 315 -19.00 12.42 9.07
N LEU A 316 -18.88 13.09 7.93
CA LEU A 316 -18.45 14.49 7.86
C LEU A 316 -19.48 15.45 8.48
N GLN A 317 -20.78 15.17 8.33
CA GLN A 317 -21.85 15.94 8.96
C GLN A 317 -21.76 15.90 10.50
N LYS A 318 -21.40 14.74 11.08
CA LYS A 318 -21.18 14.58 12.53
C LYS A 318 -20.08 15.49 13.10
N HIS A 319 -19.11 15.87 12.28
CA HIS A 319 -17.96 16.71 12.64
C HIS A 319 -17.95 18.06 11.91
N SER A 320 -19.12 18.51 11.44
CA SER A 320 -19.29 19.73 10.66
C SER A 320 -18.94 21.01 11.45
N ASP A 321 -19.11 21.00 12.77
CA ASP A 321 -18.73 22.06 13.70
C ASP A 321 -17.22 22.33 13.68
N ILE A 322 -16.41 21.27 13.68
CA ILE A 322 -14.95 21.35 13.61
C ILE A 322 -14.52 21.91 12.25
N LEU A 323 -15.12 21.43 11.16
CA LEU A 323 -14.84 21.88 9.80
C LEU A 323 -15.27 23.33 9.55
N GLN A 324 -16.41 23.77 10.09
CA GLN A 324 -16.88 25.15 9.98
C GLN A 324 -15.93 26.12 10.69
N GLY A 325 -15.43 25.75 11.89
CA GLY A 325 -14.40 26.53 12.59
C GLY A 325 -13.08 26.61 11.83
N LEU A 326 -12.70 25.57 11.09
CA LEU A 326 -11.51 25.61 10.23
C LEU A 326 -11.72 26.48 8.98
N SER A 327 -12.92 26.51 8.41
CA SER A 327 -13.25 27.32 7.23
C SER A 327 -13.35 28.83 7.50
N SER A 328 -13.65 29.25 8.74
CA SER A 328 -13.64 30.67 9.11
C SER A 328 -12.23 31.25 9.18
N GLU A 329 -11.24 30.42 9.51
CA GLU A 329 -9.85 30.84 9.70
C GLU A 329 -8.99 30.63 8.44
N HIS A 330 -9.33 29.62 7.63
CA HIS A 330 -8.70 29.37 6.34
C HIS A 330 -9.68 29.70 5.21
N PRO A 331 -9.46 30.76 4.43
CA PRO A 331 -10.28 31.07 3.26
C PRO A 331 -9.93 30.12 2.09
N ASP A 332 -9.90 28.82 2.36
CA ASP A 332 -9.78 27.81 1.32
C ASP A 332 -11.13 27.67 0.63
N LEU A 333 -11.17 27.97 -0.67
CA LEU A 333 -12.37 27.88 -1.49
C LEU A 333 -12.91 26.44 -1.52
N LEU A 334 -12.02 25.46 -1.36
CA LEU A 334 -12.36 24.05 -1.38
C LEU A 334 -13.20 23.64 -0.18
N LEU A 335 -12.79 24.02 1.04
CA LEU A 335 -13.54 23.67 2.24
C LEU A 335 -14.92 24.36 2.28
N LYS A 336 -15.01 25.61 1.81
CA LYS A 336 -16.30 26.33 1.69
C LYS A 336 -17.25 25.63 0.72
N SER A 337 -16.74 25.17 -0.41
CA SER A 337 -17.52 24.43 -1.40
C SER A 337 -17.96 23.05 -0.89
N LEU A 338 -17.09 22.38 -0.13
CA LEU A 338 -17.38 21.09 0.50
C LEU A 338 -18.44 21.22 1.61
N LEU A 339 -18.32 22.24 2.46
CA LEU A 339 -19.30 22.55 3.51
C LEU A 339 -20.69 22.88 2.93
N ALA A 340 -20.75 23.62 1.82
CA ALA A 340 -22.02 23.91 1.14
C ALA A 340 -22.72 22.62 0.64
N GLY A 341 -21.95 21.63 0.19
CA GLY A 341 -22.46 20.32 -0.21
C GLY A 341 -22.95 19.46 0.97
N LEU A 342 -22.29 19.55 2.14
CA LEU A 342 -22.67 18.80 3.35
C LEU A 342 -23.92 19.34 4.05
N THR A 343 -24.25 20.63 3.88
CA THR A 343 -25.42 21.28 4.49
C THR A 343 -26.75 21.02 3.79
N LEU A 344 -26.76 20.35 2.64
CA LEU A 344 -28.00 19.94 1.98
C LEU A 344 -28.59 18.72 2.71
N PRO A 345 -29.86 18.75 3.13
CA PRO A 345 -30.45 17.62 3.83
C PRO A 345 -30.54 16.41 2.88
N VAL A 346 -29.83 15.33 3.23
CA VAL A 346 -30.06 14.01 2.64
C VAL A 346 -31.47 13.60 3.09
N LYS A 347 -32.43 13.53 2.17
CA LYS A 347 -33.76 12.99 2.45
C LYS A 347 -33.60 11.53 2.87
N THR A 348 -33.47 11.28 4.17
CA THR A 348 -33.70 9.97 4.76
C THR A 348 -35.19 9.69 4.60
N GLY A 349 -35.55 8.73 3.76
CA GLY A 349 -36.93 8.29 3.55
C GLY A 349 -37.50 7.74 4.87
N SER A 350 -38.15 8.62 5.63
CA SER A 350 -39.09 8.24 6.68
C SER A 350 -40.48 8.28 6.06
N SER A 351 -41.08 7.11 5.92
CA SER A 351 -42.47 6.91 5.53
C SER A 351 -43.42 7.71 6.42
N ASP A 352 -44.22 8.58 5.82
CA ASP A 352 -45.66 8.73 6.12
C ASP A 352 -46.28 9.84 5.26
N SER A 353 -47.11 9.44 4.29
CA SER A 353 -48.43 10.00 3.91
C SER A 353 -48.76 9.89 2.42
N SER A 354 -49.79 9.08 2.16
CA SER A 354 -50.83 9.16 1.11
C SER A 354 -50.47 9.33 -0.37
N ALA A 355 -50.62 8.21 -1.09
CA ALA A 355 -51.28 8.01 -2.40
C ALA A 355 -51.46 9.21 -3.35
N GLU A 356 -50.89 9.10 -4.57
CA GLU A 356 -51.61 8.86 -5.83
C GLU A 356 -50.63 8.80 -7.02
N ASP A 357 -50.61 7.65 -7.71
CA ASP A 357 -50.49 7.43 -9.16
C ASP A 357 -49.62 8.36 -10.06
N ARG A 358 -48.46 7.86 -10.51
CA ARG A 358 -48.07 7.61 -11.93
C ARG A 358 -46.56 7.72 -12.21
N ASP A 359 -46.13 6.84 -13.13
CA ASP A 359 -44.92 6.81 -13.95
C ASP A 359 -43.61 6.29 -13.32
N ASP A 360 -43.36 4.99 -13.53
CA ASP A 360 -42.08 4.30 -13.35
C ASP A 360 -41.06 4.75 -14.43
N GLU A 361 -40.34 5.84 -14.16
CA GLU A 361 -38.96 6.01 -14.64
C GLU A 361 -38.00 5.83 -13.48
N SER A 362 -37.06 4.90 -13.65
CA SER A 362 -35.95 4.61 -12.74
C SER A 362 -35.02 5.82 -12.60
N SER A 363 -35.42 6.78 -11.77
CA SER A 363 -34.58 7.88 -11.32
C SER A 363 -33.77 7.42 -10.12
N SER A 364 -32.58 6.88 -10.41
CA SER A 364 -31.49 6.87 -9.44
C SER A 364 -31.32 8.30 -8.93
N GLY A 365 -31.71 8.54 -7.68
CA GLY A 365 -31.66 9.82 -6.98
C GLY A 365 -30.22 10.31 -6.88
N SER A 366 -29.72 10.81 -7.99
CA SER A 366 -28.40 11.39 -8.12
C SER A 366 -28.47 12.73 -7.42
N LEU A 367 -27.82 12.84 -6.27
CA LEU A 367 -27.48 14.14 -5.69
C LEU A 367 -26.84 15.00 -6.80
N PRO A 368 -27.07 16.32 -6.81
CA PRO A 368 -26.31 17.19 -7.69
C PRO A 368 -24.87 17.18 -7.15
N LEU A 369 -24.07 16.23 -7.65
CA LEU A 369 -22.64 16.20 -7.44
C LEU A 369 -22.13 17.46 -8.13
N VAL A 370 -21.96 18.54 -7.37
CA VAL A 370 -21.19 19.68 -7.86
C VAL A 370 -19.80 19.11 -8.11
N SER A 371 -19.51 18.85 -9.38
CA SER A 371 -18.20 18.47 -9.89
C SER A 371 -17.23 19.62 -9.60
N ILE A 372 -16.72 19.68 -8.37
CA ILE A 372 -15.74 20.67 -7.94
C ILE A 372 -14.37 20.07 -8.19
N SER A 373 -13.99 19.87 -9.45
CA SER A 373 -12.59 19.68 -9.79
C SER A 373 -11.87 21.00 -9.55
N ALA A 374 -11.39 21.23 -8.32
CA ALA A 374 -10.69 22.44 -7.97
C ALA A 374 -9.37 22.14 -7.23
N SER A 375 -8.51 21.36 -7.86
CA SER A 375 -7.16 21.90 -8.04
C SER A 375 -7.28 22.84 -9.23
N VAL A 376 -6.91 24.12 -9.11
CA VAL A 376 -6.51 24.89 -10.30
C VAL A 376 -5.47 24.00 -10.99
N PRO A 377 -5.77 23.39 -12.15
CA PRO A 377 -4.75 22.64 -12.85
C PRO A 377 -3.71 23.71 -13.18
N LEU A 378 -2.45 23.52 -12.75
CA LEU A 378 -1.37 24.31 -13.30
C LEU A 378 -1.55 24.27 -14.82
N THR A 379 -1.80 25.42 -15.43
CA THR A 379 -2.26 25.47 -16.82
C THR A 379 -1.16 24.85 -17.69
N ALA A 380 -1.54 23.91 -18.54
CA ALA A 380 -0.61 23.27 -19.48
C ALA A 380 0.21 24.31 -20.29
N ALA A 381 -0.32 25.52 -20.46
CA ALA A 381 0.35 26.67 -21.06
C ALA A 381 1.63 27.12 -20.31
N ASP A 382 1.59 27.25 -18.98
CA ASP A 382 2.76 27.65 -18.18
C ASP A 382 3.85 26.57 -18.25
N MET A 383 3.45 25.30 -18.22
CA MET A 383 4.35 24.14 -18.35
C MET A 383 5.01 24.08 -19.73
N THR A 384 4.27 24.42 -20.78
CA THR A 384 4.81 24.48 -22.16
C THR A 384 5.93 25.52 -22.30
N LYS A 385 5.89 26.62 -21.54
CA LYS A 385 6.96 27.64 -21.52
C LYS A 385 8.26 27.08 -20.91
N TYR A 386 8.16 26.38 -19.78
CA TYR A 386 9.31 25.73 -19.13
C TYR A 386 9.92 24.62 -19.98
N LEU A 387 9.07 23.76 -20.55
CA LEU A 387 9.49 22.67 -21.44
C LEU A 387 10.19 23.22 -22.69
N LYS A 388 9.72 24.33 -23.25
CA LYS A 388 10.39 25.01 -24.38
C LYS A 388 11.75 25.59 -23.98
N LYS A 389 11.90 26.14 -22.77
CA LYS A 389 13.20 26.65 -22.28
C LYS A 389 14.21 25.51 -22.06
N ILE A 390 13.79 24.38 -21.50
CA ILE A 390 14.68 23.21 -21.29
C ILE A 390 15.01 22.48 -22.60
N SER A 391 14.06 22.39 -23.54
CA SER A 391 14.29 21.72 -24.83
C SER A 391 15.11 22.57 -25.81
N ARG A 392 15.03 23.91 -25.70
CA ARG A 392 15.83 24.87 -26.50
C ARG A 392 17.08 25.39 -25.79
N GLY A 393 17.32 24.99 -24.54
CA GLY A 393 18.41 25.51 -23.71
C GLY A 393 19.78 25.11 -24.25
N GLU A 394 20.36 25.95 -25.10
CA GLU A 394 21.78 25.88 -25.49
C GLU A 394 22.69 26.42 -24.38
N ALA A 395 22.16 27.23 -23.45
CA ALA A 395 22.87 27.78 -22.30
C ALA A 395 22.50 27.03 -20.99
N ILE A 396 23.53 26.73 -20.19
CA ILE A 396 23.40 25.98 -18.92
C ILE A 396 22.59 26.79 -17.89
N GLU A 397 22.72 28.11 -17.92
CA GLU A 397 22.05 29.04 -17.00
C GLU A 397 20.53 29.00 -17.14
N ASP A 398 20.02 28.91 -18.38
CA ASP A 398 18.58 28.83 -18.65
C ASP A 398 17.98 27.52 -18.12
N VAL A 399 18.74 26.41 -18.24
CA VAL A 399 18.32 25.11 -17.71
C VAL A 399 18.28 25.16 -16.19
N LEU A 400 19.30 25.71 -15.54
CA LEU A 400 19.37 25.85 -14.08
C LEU A 400 18.26 26.76 -13.52
N GLU A 401 17.93 27.86 -14.20
CA GLU A 401 16.82 28.75 -13.81
C GLU A 401 15.51 27.95 -13.75
N VAL A 402 15.22 27.18 -14.80
CA VAL A 402 13.99 26.37 -14.85
C VAL A 402 13.99 25.28 -13.79
N LEU A 403 15.10 24.55 -13.61
CA LEU A 403 15.18 23.49 -12.59
C LEU A 403 14.98 24.04 -11.18
N THR A 404 15.53 25.22 -10.88
CA THR A 404 15.36 25.89 -9.58
C THR A 404 13.91 26.28 -9.35
N GLU A 405 13.24 26.83 -10.35
CA GLU A 405 11.82 27.20 -10.25
C GLU A 405 10.92 25.96 -10.07
N VAL A 406 11.23 24.87 -10.79
CA VAL A 406 10.54 23.58 -10.63
C VAL A 406 10.78 23.02 -9.22
N GLU A 407 12.00 23.12 -8.70
CA GLU A 407 12.33 22.69 -7.35
C GLU A 407 11.48 23.42 -6.30
N ASP A 408 11.41 24.75 -6.38
CA ASP A 408 10.64 25.55 -5.43
C ASP A 408 9.14 25.29 -5.50
N LYS A 409 8.57 25.15 -6.71
CA LYS A 409 7.15 24.81 -6.88
C LYS A 409 6.84 23.40 -6.38
N SER A 410 7.75 22.46 -6.59
CA SER A 410 7.55 21.05 -6.19
C SER A 410 7.49 20.83 -4.69
N LYS A 411 8.05 21.73 -3.87
CA LYS A 411 7.93 21.68 -2.40
C LYS A 411 6.47 21.74 -1.92
N ARG A 412 5.59 22.40 -2.68
CA ARG A 412 4.16 22.52 -2.38
C ARG A 412 3.31 21.57 -3.21
N ASN A 413 3.63 21.41 -4.49
CA ASN A 413 2.94 20.50 -5.39
C ASN A 413 3.94 19.57 -6.12
N PRO A 414 4.25 18.39 -5.56
CA PRO A 414 5.24 17.48 -6.15
C PRO A 414 4.79 16.86 -7.49
N GLU A 415 3.49 16.89 -7.83
CA GLU A 415 2.97 16.37 -9.09
C GLU A 415 3.50 17.13 -10.31
N ILE A 416 3.95 18.38 -10.13
CA ILE A 416 4.56 19.21 -11.18
C ILE A 416 5.79 18.53 -11.82
N ILE A 417 6.49 17.67 -11.08
CA ILE A 417 7.72 17.03 -11.55
C ILE A 417 7.43 16.00 -12.65
N GLN A 418 6.25 15.38 -12.65
CA GLN A 418 5.90 14.32 -13.62
C GLN A 418 5.97 14.81 -15.07
N TYR A 419 5.71 16.10 -15.30
CA TYR A 419 5.78 16.74 -16.61
C TYR A 419 7.22 16.89 -17.16
N PHE A 420 8.23 16.85 -16.30
CA PHE A 420 9.65 17.03 -16.66
C PHE A 420 10.46 15.73 -16.65
N THR A 421 9.80 14.58 -16.48
CA THR A 421 10.47 13.26 -16.32
C THR A 421 11.47 12.95 -17.44
N ASN A 422 11.12 13.23 -18.70
CA ASN A 422 12.02 13.02 -19.83
C ASN A 422 13.26 13.91 -19.78
N ASP A 423 13.08 15.18 -19.42
CA ASP A 423 14.18 16.13 -19.28
C ASP A 423 15.10 15.76 -18.11
N LEU A 424 14.53 15.35 -16.98
CA LEU A 424 15.28 14.87 -15.82
C LEU A 424 16.14 13.66 -16.18
N ARG A 425 15.57 12.66 -16.90
CA ARG A 425 16.34 11.48 -17.35
C ARG A 425 17.55 11.88 -18.19
N ARG A 426 17.40 12.84 -19.10
CA ARG A 426 18.52 13.37 -19.90
C ARG A 426 19.56 14.06 -19.00
N LEU A 427 19.11 14.94 -18.10
CA LEU A 427 19.97 15.76 -17.26
C LEU A 427 20.72 14.99 -16.15
N MET A 428 20.22 13.82 -15.73
CA MET A 428 20.93 12.92 -14.81
C MET A 428 22.30 12.48 -15.35
N SER A 429 22.48 12.45 -16.66
CA SER A 429 23.75 12.13 -17.32
C SER A 429 24.58 13.35 -17.71
N SER A 430 24.18 14.56 -17.27
CA SER A 430 24.87 15.82 -17.59
C SER A 430 26.29 15.86 -17.01
N THR A 431 27.22 16.49 -17.73
CA THR A 431 28.57 16.81 -17.24
C THR A 431 28.52 17.86 -16.13
N GLU A 432 27.55 18.77 -16.19
CA GLU A 432 27.38 19.86 -15.22
C GLU A 432 26.90 19.34 -13.87
N ASP A 433 27.68 19.58 -12.81
CA ASP A 433 27.42 19.07 -11.47
C ASP A 433 26.08 19.59 -10.89
N LEU A 434 25.81 20.89 -11.00
CA LEU A 434 24.58 21.49 -10.47
C LEU A 434 23.33 20.94 -11.19
N CYS A 435 23.35 20.87 -12.52
CA CYS A 435 22.24 20.34 -13.30
C CYS A 435 21.99 18.87 -12.95
N ARG A 436 23.06 18.07 -12.85
CA ARG A 436 22.99 16.65 -12.53
C ARG A 436 22.43 16.44 -11.12
N ASN A 437 22.97 17.13 -10.12
CA ASN A 437 22.49 17.02 -8.73
C ASN A 437 21.03 17.43 -8.59
N MET A 438 20.61 18.51 -9.26
CA MET A 438 19.22 18.96 -9.27
C MET A 438 18.30 17.95 -9.98
N ALA A 439 18.76 17.36 -11.08
CA ALA A 439 18.02 16.33 -11.80
C ALA A 439 17.81 15.07 -10.95
N PHE A 440 18.85 14.59 -10.26
CA PHE A 440 18.74 13.47 -9.31
C PHE A 440 17.79 13.80 -8.15
N SER A 441 17.91 14.99 -7.54
CA SER A 441 17.04 15.43 -6.44
C SER A 441 15.57 15.48 -6.85
N LEU A 442 15.26 16.06 -8.01
CA LEU A 442 13.90 16.13 -8.55
C LEU A 442 13.38 14.76 -8.97
N ALA A 443 14.20 13.93 -9.61
CA ALA A 443 13.82 12.56 -9.99
C ALA A 443 13.48 11.73 -8.76
N LEU A 444 14.33 11.74 -7.73
CA LEU A 444 14.05 11.06 -6.47
C LEU A 444 12.78 11.59 -5.80
N ARG A 445 12.59 12.92 -5.73
CA ARG A 445 11.35 13.50 -5.19
C ARG A 445 10.10 13.06 -5.96
N CYS A 446 10.19 12.91 -7.28
CA CYS A 446 9.10 12.36 -8.10
C CYS A 446 8.80 10.91 -7.71
N ILE A 447 9.84 10.08 -7.60
CA ILE A 447 9.70 8.66 -7.26
C ILE A 447 9.21 8.49 -5.81
N GLN A 448 9.68 9.30 -4.86
CA GLN A 448 9.18 9.33 -3.48
C GLN A 448 7.69 9.68 -3.39
N ASN A 449 7.20 10.56 -4.29
CA ASN A 449 5.80 10.92 -4.35
C ASN A 449 4.95 9.86 -5.08
N SER A 450 5.54 9.17 -6.06
CA SER A 450 4.87 8.14 -6.85
C SER A 450 5.83 6.97 -7.11
N PRO A 451 6.00 6.03 -6.14
CA PRO A 451 6.98 4.94 -6.24
C PRO A 451 6.83 4.02 -7.45
N CYS A 452 5.64 3.96 -8.07
CA CYS A 452 5.41 3.22 -9.32
C CYS A 452 6.30 3.71 -10.48
N THR A 453 6.71 4.98 -10.47
CA THR A 453 7.57 5.56 -11.51
C THR A 453 9.05 5.15 -11.39
N ALA A 454 9.45 4.46 -10.31
CA ALA A 454 10.83 4.06 -10.07
C ALA A 454 11.42 3.25 -11.23
N ALA A 455 10.64 2.28 -11.75
CA ALA A 455 11.03 1.42 -12.85
C ALA A 455 11.32 2.20 -14.15
N ASP A 456 10.63 3.32 -14.38
CA ASP A 456 10.83 4.12 -15.59
C ASP A 456 12.19 4.84 -15.60
N PHE A 457 12.76 5.11 -14.42
CA PHE A 457 14.09 5.71 -14.26
C PHE A 457 15.22 4.67 -14.28
N LEU A 458 14.91 3.37 -14.19
CA LEU A 458 15.90 2.31 -14.05
C LEU A 458 16.92 2.28 -15.20
N PRO A 459 16.52 2.37 -16.49
CA PRO A 459 17.49 2.36 -17.59
C PRO A 459 18.47 3.54 -17.50
N THR A 460 17.98 4.72 -17.16
CA THR A 460 18.79 5.93 -16.99
C THR A 460 19.74 5.81 -15.81
N PHE A 461 19.27 5.28 -14.68
CA PHE A 461 20.09 5.10 -13.48
C PHE A 461 21.23 4.08 -13.75
N MET A 462 20.90 2.96 -14.41
CA MET A 462 21.88 1.95 -14.85
C MET A 462 22.91 2.52 -15.82
N TYR A 463 22.49 3.39 -16.74
CA TYR A 463 23.38 4.10 -17.64
C TYR A 463 24.32 5.04 -16.87
N CYS A 464 23.82 5.81 -15.90
CA CYS A 464 24.64 6.72 -15.09
C CYS A 464 25.72 5.96 -14.30
N MET A 465 25.38 4.83 -13.68
CA MET A 465 26.34 3.98 -12.97
C MET A 465 27.39 3.34 -13.91
N GLY A 466 27.03 3.10 -15.16
CA GLY A 466 27.92 2.52 -16.18
C GLY A 466 28.61 3.55 -17.08
N SER A 467 28.47 4.85 -16.79
CA SER A 467 28.97 5.90 -17.66
C SER A 467 30.50 6.02 -17.59
N GLY A 468 31.12 6.52 -18.66
CA GLY A 468 32.56 6.81 -18.68
C GLY A 468 32.94 8.07 -17.89
N ASN A 469 31.96 8.85 -17.44
CA ASN A 469 32.19 10.05 -16.64
C ASN A 469 32.14 9.71 -15.15
N PHE A 470 33.29 9.82 -14.49
CA PHE A 470 33.44 9.50 -13.06
C PHE A 470 32.46 10.29 -12.17
N ASP A 471 32.25 11.58 -12.46
CA ASP A 471 31.39 12.43 -11.65
C ASP A 471 29.92 11.97 -11.70
N VAL A 472 29.48 11.52 -12.87
CA VAL A 472 28.13 10.97 -13.08
C VAL A 472 27.95 9.68 -12.29
N VAL A 473 28.92 8.76 -12.38
CA VAL A 473 28.94 7.51 -11.62
C VAL A 473 28.89 7.79 -10.12
N GLN A 474 29.69 8.74 -9.63
CA GLN A 474 29.73 9.09 -8.21
C GLN A 474 28.38 9.64 -7.72
N THR A 475 27.74 10.53 -8.48
CA THR A 475 26.38 11.00 -8.14
C THR A 475 25.34 9.88 -8.14
N ALA A 476 25.41 8.93 -9.09
CA ALA A 476 24.49 7.80 -9.11
C ALA A 476 24.69 6.89 -7.89
N LEU A 477 25.94 6.56 -7.56
CA LEU A 477 26.28 5.73 -6.39
C LEU A 477 25.87 6.38 -5.07
N ARG A 478 26.02 7.71 -4.94
CA ARG A 478 25.59 8.45 -3.73
C ARG A 478 24.08 8.38 -3.50
N ASN A 479 23.30 8.35 -4.57
CA ASN A 479 21.84 8.27 -4.53
C ASN A 479 21.31 6.82 -4.56
N LEU A 480 22.21 5.82 -4.63
CA LEU A 480 21.86 4.40 -4.74
C LEU A 480 21.03 3.89 -3.55
N PRO A 481 21.38 4.18 -2.27
CA PRO A 481 20.65 3.61 -1.14
C PRO A 481 19.16 3.95 -1.15
N GLU A 482 18.84 5.21 -1.46
CA GLU A 482 17.46 5.69 -1.56
C GLU A 482 16.73 5.09 -2.77
N TYR A 483 17.38 5.06 -3.93
CA TYR A 483 16.78 4.55 -5.16
C TYR A 483 16.52 3.05 -5.10
N VAL A 484 17.42 2.27 -4.49
CA VAL A 484 17.26 0.82 -4.28
C VAL A 484 16.06 0.51 -3.38
N LEU A 485 15.82 1.31 -2.34
CA LEU A 485 14.62 1.16 -1.51
C LEU A 485 13.32 1.47 -2.28
N LEU A 486 13.37 2.38 -3.25
CA LEU A 486 12.21 2.72 -4.08
C LEU A 486 11.97 1.72 -5.22
N CYS A 487 13.02 1.05 -5.70
CA CYS A 487 12.99 0.06 -6.78
C CYS A 487 13.44 -1.33 -6.29
N GLN A 488 12.83 -1.81 -5.20
CA GLN A 488 13.23 -3.05 -4.54
C GLN A 488 13.17 -4.27 -5.46
N GLU A 489 12.22 -4.30 -6.39
CA GLU A 489 12.06 -5.36 -7.40
C GLU A 489 13.28 -5.55 -8.32
N HIS A 490 14.15 -4.54 -8.44
CA HIS A 490 15.39 -4.60 -9.24
C HIS A 490 16.64 -4.35 -8.37
N ALA A 491 16.51 -4.49 -7.05
CA ALA A 491 17.60 -4.21 -6.10
C ALA A 491 18.82 -5.11 -6.35
N ASP A 492 18.60 -6.37 -6.70
CA ASP A 492 19.65 -7.35 -7.02
C ASP A 492 20.54 -6.89 -8.19
N ILE A 493 19.92 -6.45 -9.29
CA ILE A 493 20.60 -5.97 -10.49
C ILE A 493 21.32 -4.65 -10.20
N LEU A 494 20.69 -3.73 -9.46
CA LEU A 494 21.27 -2.45 -9.07
C LEU A 494 22.52 -2.63 -8.19
N LEU A 495 22.44 -3.47 -7.15
CA LEU A 495 23.54 -3.74 -6.24
C LEU A 495 24.66 -4.52 -6.93
N HIS A 496 24.32 -5.48 -7.79
CA HIS A 496 25.31 -6.18 -8.59
C HIS A 496 26.04 -5.22 -9.53
N LYS A 497 25.34 -4.29 -10.19
CA LYS A 497 25.98 -3.28 -11.04
C LYS A 497 26.89 -2.36 -10.23
N ALA A 498 26.46 -1.88 -9.06
CA ALA A 498 27.29 -1.06 -8.18
C ALA A 498 28.56 -1.81 -7.74
N PHE A 499 28.46 -3.09 -7.43
CA PHE A 499 29.61 -3.94 -7.09
C PHE A 499 30.60 -4.08 -8.27
N LEU A 500 30.10 -4.33 -9.49
CA LEU A 500 30.96 -4.41 -10.69
C LEU A 500 31.67 -3.07 -10.96
N VAL A 501 30.96 -1.96 -10.79
CA VAL A 501 31.54 -0.61 -10.93
C VAL A 501 32.65 -0.37 -9.90
N GLY A 502 32.47 -0.83 -8.65
CA GLY A 502 33.51 -0.75 -7.64
C GLY A 502 34.76 -1.55 -8.01
N ILE A 503 34.59 -2.79 -8.46
CA ILE A 503 35.71 -3.66 -8.87
C ILE A 503 36.46 -3.10 -10.08
N TYR A 504 35.75 -2.82 -11.17
CA TYR A 504 36.38 -2.46 -12.45
C TYR A 504 36.72 -0.98 -12.56
N GLY A 505 35.96 -0.11 -11.88
CA GLY A 505 36.15 1.33 -11.88
C GLY A 505 37.12 1.84 -10.81
N GLN A 506 37.65 0.96 -9.95
CA GLN A 506 38.50 1.31 -8.81
C GLN A 506 37.88 2.37 -7.87
N ILE A 507 36.55 2.27 -7.67
CA ILE A 507 35.78 3.15 -6.80
C ILE A 507 35.42 2.36 -5.53
N ASP A 508 35.59 2.96 -4.35
CA ASP A 508 35.08 2.33 -3.13
C ASP A 508 33.55 2.50 -3.04
N THR A 509 32.84 1.44 -3.41
CA THR A 509 31.36 1.37 -3.34
C THR A 509 30.85 0.68 -2.08
N SER A 510 31.75 0.25 -1.18
CA SER A 510 31.42 -0.60 -0.03
C SER A 510 30.42 0.06 0.92
N SER A 511 30.62 1.35 1.20
CA SER A 511 29.74 2.14 2.08
C SER A 511 28.33 2.26 1.52
N MET A 512 28.20 2.58 0.22
CA MET A 512 26.90 2.75 -0.45
C MET A 512 26.13 1.43 -0.55
N ILE A 513 26.81 0.33 -0.86
CA ILE A 513 26.19 -1.01 -0.88
C ILE A 513 25.77 -1.42 0.52
N SER A 514 26.62 -1.20 1.53
CA SER A 514 26.30 -1.52 2.92
C SER A 514 25.10 -0.71 3.43
N GLU A 515 25.01 0.56 3.08
CA GLU A 515 23.87 1.42 3.40
C GLU A 515 22.60 0.97 2.69
N SER A 516 22.68 0.66 1.39
CA SER A 516 21.55 0.09 0.62
C SER A 516 21.03 -1.20 1.25
N MET A 517 21.92 -2.10 1.66
CA MET A 517 21.55 -3.34 2.34
C MET A 517 20.91 -3.10 3.72
N LYS A 518 21.38 -2.10 4.48
CA LYS A 518 20.77 -1.72 5.76
C LYS A 518 19.35 -1.19 5.59
N VAL A 519 19.13 -0.38 4.55
CA VAL A 519 17.82 0.21 4.25
C VAL A 519 16.85 -0.83 3.67
N LEU A 520 17.33 -1.81 2.89
CA LEU A 520 16.52 -2.95 2.46
C LEU A 520 16.16 -3.89 3.63
N HIS A 521 17.13 -4.18 4.50
CA HIS A 521 16.96 -5.03 5.67
C HIS A 521 16.70 -4.21 6.94
N MET A 522 15.81 -3.22 6.91
CA MET A 522 15.32 -2.58 8.15
C MET A 522 14.75 -3.58 9.18
N GLU A 523 14.59 -4.85 8.79
CA GLU A 523 14.39 -6.04 9.62
C GLU A 523 15.50 -6.30 10.67
N ALA A 524 16.76 -5.91 10.41
CA ALA A 524 17.92 -6.43 11.14
C ALA A 524 18.56 -5.45 12.15
N THR A 525 18.10 -4.20 12.23
CA THR A 525 18.74 -3.15 13.04
C THR A 525 17.99 -2.85 14.34
N THR A 526 17.87 -3.87 15.20
CA THR A 526 17.73 -3.75 16.67
C THR A 526 18.09 -5.09 17.29
#